data_AF-A0A948VPQ5-F1
#
_entry.id   AF-A0A948VPQ5-F1
#
_cell.length_a   1.000
_cell.length_b   1.000
_cell.length_c   1.000
_cell.angle_alpha   90.00
_cell.angle_beta   90.00
_cell.angle_gamma   90.00
#
_symmetry.space_group_name_H-M   'P 1'
#
loop_
_entity.id
_entity.type
_entity.pdbx_description
1 polymer ?
#
loop_
_entity_poly.entity_id
_entity_poly.type
_entity_poly.pdbx_seq_one_letter_code
_entity_poly.pdbx_strand_id
1 'polypeptide(L)'
;MKRKIFFILFNILLLVFLFSGVKTVEASVQTERDRLVQQIQVLQKEIQRVKALISKFKLEKEVTAESYLVVNLSDKSVVFEKNIDRLYPTASITKLMNAVIVF
;
A
#
# COMPACT_ATOMS: atom_id res chain seq x y z
N MET A 1 65.44 20.90 -22.47
CA MET A 1 64.42 19.82 -22.46
C MET A 1 63.59 19.74 -21.18
N LYS A 2 64.16 19.97 -19.98
CA LYS A 2 63.46 19.84 -18.68
C LYS A 2 62.18 20.69 -18.51
N ARG A 3 62.13 21.93 -19.03
CA ARG A 3 60.92 22.79 -18.98
C ARG A 3 59.73 22.26 -19.80
N LYS A 4 59.97 21.58 -20.92
CA LYS A 4 58.89 21.03 -21.76
C LYS A 4 58.18 19.85 -21.06
N ILE A 5 58.96 19.01 -20.38
CA ILE A 5 58.45 17.88 -19.59
C ILE A 5 57.61 18.37 -18.40
N PHE A 6 58.05 19.45 -17.73
CA PHE A 6 57.31 20.05 -16.63
C PHE A 6 55.94 20.59 -17.06
N PHE A 7 55.87 21.22 -18.25
CA PHE A 7 54.61 21.73 -18.80
C PHE A 7 53.60 20.62 -19.13
N ILE A 8 54.08 19.48 -19.61
CA ILE A 8 53.22 18.33 -19.94
C ILE A 8 52.66 17.70 -18.66
N LEU A 9 53.50 17.50 -17.64
CA LEU A 9 53.07 16.99 -16.34
C LEU A 9 52.06 17.90 -15.66
N PHE A 10 52.27 19.21 -15.74
CA PHE A 10 51.33 20.19 -15.19
C PHE A 10 49.98 20.17 -15.90
N ASN A 11 49.97 20.04 -17.24
CA ASN A 11 48.72 19.94 -18.00
C ASN A 11 47.96 18.65 -17.69
N ILE A 12 48.65 17.52 -17.55
CA ILE A 12 48.02 16.24 -17.18
C ILE A 12 47.40 16.33 -15.78
N LEU A 13 48.11 16.93 -14.82
CA LEU A 13 47.61 17.11 -13.46
C LEU A 13 46.36 18.01 -13.43
N LEU A 14 46.36 19.08 -14.22
CA LEU A 14 45.25 20.02 -14.32
C LEU A 14 44.02 19.36 -14.98
N LEU A 15 44.24 18.48 -15.96
CA LEU A 15 43.19 17.71 -16.61
C LEU A 15 42.54 16.70 -15.64
N VAL A 16 43.34 16.01 -14.81
CA VAL A 16 42.82 15.10 -13.77
C VAL A 16 42.00 15.85 -12.71
N PHE A 17 42.37 17.09 -12.39
CA PHE A 17 41.65 17.90 -11.41
C PHE A 17 40.30 18.41 -11.93
N LEU A 18 40.20 18.73 -13.22
CA LEU A 18 38.94 19.19 -13.82
C LEU A 18 37.90 18.07 -13.99
N PHE A 19 38.33 16.83 -14.25
CA PHE A 19 37.42 15.69 -14.44
C PHE A 19 36.95 15.02 -13.14
N SER A 20 37.63 15.26 -12.01
CA SER A 20 37.29 14.63 -10.72
C SER A 20 36.12 15.32 -9.99
N GLY A 21 35.85 16.61 -10.27
CA GLY A 21 34.77 17.37 -9.63
C GLY A 21 33.35 17.05 -10.10
N VAL A 22 33.17 16.42 -11.28
CA VAL A 22 31.83 16.16 -11.85
C VAL A 22 31.14 14.94 -11.21
N LYS A 23 31.91 13.94 -10.77
CA LYS A 23 31.36 12.68 -10.24
C LYS A 23 30.74 12.80 -8.84
N THR A 24 31.12 13.81 -8.06
CA THR A 24 30.66 13.98 -6.68
C THR A 24 29.26 14.58 -6.58
N VAL A 25 28.84 15.37 -7.58
CA VAL A 25 27.52 16.02 -7.61
C VAL A 25 26.42 15.04 -8.03
N GLU A 26 26.68 14.14 -8.98
CA GLU A 26 25.70 13.12 -9.38
C GLU A 26 25.48 12.06 -8.28
N ALA A 27 26.53 11.68 -7.56
CA ALA A 27 26.44 10.72 -6.47
C ALA A 27 25.59 11.25 -5.29
N SER A 28 25.68 12.54 -4.95
CA SER A 28 24.88 13.12 -3.87
C SER A 28 23.40 13.23 -4.22
N VAL A 29 23.09 13.65 -5.47
CA VAL A 29 21.71 13.72 -5.98
C VAL A 29 21.07 12.32 -6.05
N GLN A 30 21.82 11.31 -6.44
CA GLN A 30 21.34 9.92 -6.48
C GLN A 30 21.05 9.40 -5.07
N THR A 31 21.92 9.70 -4.10
CA THR A 31 21.74 9.31 -2.69
C THR A 31 20.46 9.92 -2.09
N GLU A 32 20.18 11.18 -2.41
CA GLU A 32 18.96 11.86 -1.95
C GLU A 32 17.69 11.25 -2.57
N ARG A 33 17.72 10.94 -3.87
CA ARG A 33 16.62 10.21 -4.53
C ARG A 33 16.37 8.84 -3.90
N ASP A 34 17.42 8.07 -3.66
CA ASP A 34 17.29 6.72 -3.09
C ASP A 34 16.68 6.78 -1.68
N ARG A 35 17.06 7.79 -0.88
CA ARG A 35 16.45 8.06 0.42
C ARG A 35 14.96 8.39 0.31
N LEU A 36 14.57 9.24 -0.64
CA LEU A 36 13.17 9.59 -0.86
C LEU A 36 12.35 8.38 -1.32
N VAL A 37 12.90 7.53 -2.19
CA VAL A 37 12.24 6.30 -2.64
C VAL A 37 12.01 5.35 -1.46
N GLN A 38 13.00 5.18 -0.59
CA GLN A 38 12.84 4.38 0.63
C GLN A 38 11.75 4.94 1.55
N GLN A 39 11.72 6.26 1.76
CA GLN A 39 10.67 6.90 2.55
C GLN A 39 9.28 6.69 1.97
N ILE A 40 9.13 6.81 0.64
CA ILE A 40 7.86 6.55 -0.04
C ILE A 40 7.43 5.09 0.16
N GLN A 41 8.35 4.12 0.05
CA GLN A 41 8.04 2.70 0.26
C GLN A 41 7.58 2.42 1.70
N VAL A 42 8.22 3.02 2.70
CA VAL A 42 7.81 2.91 4.10
C VAL A 42 6.40 3.48 4.29
N LEU A 43 6.15 4.68 3.79
CA LEU A 43 4.84 5.33 3.87
C LEU A 43 3.74 4.52 3.17
N GLN A 44 4.03 3.96 2.00
CA GLN A 44 3.08 3.10 1.28
C GLN A 44 2.71 1.85 2.11
N LYS A 45 3.71 1.24 2.77
CA LYS A 45 3.49 0.07 3.63
C LYS A 45 2.67 0.44 4.87
N GLU A 46 2.92 1.59 5.49
CA GLU A 46 2.14 2.09 6.62
C GLU A 46 0.69 2.39 6.22
N ILE A 47 0.47 3.04 5.07
CA ILE A 47 -0.86 3.29 4.52
C ILE A 47 -1.61 1.98 4.30
N GLN A 48 -0.97 0.95 3.74
CA GLN A 48 -1.57 -0.37 3.58
C GLN A 48 -1.94 -0.99 4.94
N ARG A 49 -1.06 -0.87 5.93
CA ARG A 49 -1.31 -1.39 7.29
C ARG A 49 -2.51 -0.70 7.95
N VAL A 50 -2.59 0.63 7.84
CA VAL A 50 -3.71 1.42 8.37
C VAL A 50 -5.01 1.08 7.64
N LYS A 51 -5.00 0.93 6.31
CA LYS A 51 -6.18 0.49 5.55
C LYS A 51 -6.68 -0.88 6.00
N ALA A 52 -5.76 -1.83 6.24
CA ALA A 52 -6.11 -3.15 6.75
C ALA A 52 -6.71 -3.07 8.16
N LEU A 53 -6.14 -2.25 9.04
CA LEU A 53 -6.67 -2.04 10.40
C LEU A 53 -8.05 -1.37 10.39
N ILE A 54 -8.28 -0.36 9.54
CA ILE A 54 -9.58 0.29 9.38
C ILE A 54 -10.62 -0.70 8.85
N SER A 55 -10.24 -1.56 7.89
CA SER A 55 -11.13 -2.60 7.39
C SER A 55 -11.55 -3.54 8.52
N LYS A 56 -10.60 -4.02 9.35
CA LYS A 56 -10.90 -4.83 10.54
C LYS A 56 -11.77 -4.09 11.55
N PHE A 57 -11.47 -2.83 11.84
CA PHE A 57 -12.23 -2.03 12.79
C PHE A 57 -13.68 -1.76 12.33
N LYS A 58 -13.90 -1.53 11.03
CA LYS A 58 -15.25 -1.40 10.46
C LYS A 58 -16.01 -2.73 10.48
N LEU A 59 -15.30 -3.85 10.37
CA LEU A 59 -15.87 -5.20 10.49
C LEU A 59 -16.23 -5.53 11.95
N GLU A 60 -15.47 -5.02 12.93
CA GLU A 60 -15.72 -5.18 14.38
C GLU A 60 -16.79 -4.22 14.94
N LYS A 61 -17.60 -3.57 14.11
CA LYS A 61 -18.76 -2.85 14.63
C LYS A 61 -19.75 -3.90 15.14
N GLU A 62 -19.81 -4.05 16.45
CA GLU A 62 -20.64 -5.05 17.12
C GLU A 62 -22.09 -4.97 16.62
N VAL A 63 -22.53 -6.02 15.92
CA VAL A 63 -23.91 -6.13 15.48
C VAL A 63 -24.75 -6.50 16.69
N THR A 64 -25.49 -5.53 17.20
CA THR A 64 -26.35 -5.68 18.38
C THR A 64 -27.57 -6.57 18.15
N ALA A 65 -27.82 -6.97 16.90
CA ALA A 65 -28.93 -7.86 16.55
C ALA A 65 -28.82 -9.22 17.25
N GLU A 66 -29.97 -9.79 17.59
CA GLU A 66 -30.05 -11.10 18.26
C GLU A 66 -29.63 -12.24 17.32
N SER A 67 -29.98 -12.15 16.04
CA SER A 67 -29.62 -13.09 14.97
C SER A 67 -29.31 -12.33 13.68
N TYR A 68 -28.30 -12.78 12.95
CA TYR A 68 -27.93 -12.22 11.64
C TYR A 68 -27.15 -13.23 10.79
N LEU A 69 -27.18 -13.02 9.47
CA LEU A 69 -26.38 -13.73 8.48
C LEU A 69 -25.87 -12.73 7.44
N VAL A 70 -24.58 -12.73 7.18
CA VAL A 70 -23.91 -11.89 6.18
C VAL A 70 -23.29 -12.79 5.13
N VAL A 71 -23.70 -12.64 3.87
CA VAL A 71 -23.27 -13.47 2.75
C VAL A 71 -22.64 -12.61 1.67
N ASN A 72 -21.52 -13.06 1.10
CA ASN A 72 -20.97 -12.49 -0.12
C ASN A 72 -21.80 -12.96 -1.32
N LEU A 73 -22.46 -12.04 -2.03
CA LEU A 73 -23.34 -12.39 -3.15
C LEU A 73 -22.59 -12.94 -4.37
N SER A 74 -21.28 -12.68 -4.50
CA SER A 74 -20.48 -13.10 -5.66
C SER A 74 -20.16 -14.59 -5.63
N ASP A 75 -19.78 -15.11 -4.47
CA ASP A 75 -19.35 -16.51 -4.27
C ASP A 75 -20.24 -17.30 -3.30
N LYS A 76 -21.28 -16.65 -2.75
CA LYS A 76 -22.23 -17.19 -1.77
C LYS A 76 -21.59 -17.62 -0.45
N SER A 77 -20.35 -17.19 -0.16
CA SER A 77 -19.67 -17.50 1.10
C SER A 77 -20.29 -16.74 2.27
N VAL A 78 -20.35 -17.39 3.43
CA VAL A 78 -20.77 -16.74 4.69
C VAL A 78 -19.59 -15.94 5.24
N VAL A 79 -19.84 -14.66 5.52
CA VAL A 79 -18.83 -13.73 6.06
C VAL A 79 -18.96 -13.65 7.58
N PHE A 80 -20.20 -13.55 8.09
CA PHE A 80 -20.51 -13.57 9.52
C PHE A 80 -21.89 -14.16 9.77
N GLU A 81 -22.06 -14.81 10.91
CA GLU A 81 -23.33 -15.38 11.33
C GLU A 81 -23.48 -15.34 12.86
N LYS A 82 -24.72 -15.24 13.33
CA LYS A 82 -25.08 -15.34 14.74
C LYS A 82 -26.47 -15.93 14.86
N ASN A 83 -26.61 -17.01 15.63
CA ASN A 83 -27.90 -17.65 15.96
C ASN A 83 -28.77 -17.95 14.72
N ILE A 84 -28.18 -18.50 13.65
CA ILE A 84 -28.92 -18.77 12.39
C ILE A 84 -29.85 -19.98 12.48
N ASP A 85 -29.58 -20.92 13.38
CA ASP A 85 -30.41 -22.14 13.57
C ASP A 85 -31.64 -21.88 14.45
N ARG A 86 -31.78 -20.67 15.01
CA ARG A 86 -32.94 -20.30 15.83
C ARG A 86 -34.06 -19.78 14.96
N LEU A 87 -35.28 -20.20 15.26
CA LEU A 87 -36.48 -19.73 14.57
C LEU A 87 -36.93 -18.39 15.16
N TYR A 88 -37.07 -17.39 14.29
CA TYR A 88 -37.59 -16.07 14.62
C TYR A 88 -38.85 -15.78 13.80
N PRO A 89 -39.86 -15.07 14.35
CA PRO A 89 -41.01 -14.61 13.57
C PRO A 89 -40.56 -13.72 12.41
N THR A 90 -40.93 -14.08 11.18
CA THR A 90 -40.52 -13.36 9.97
C THR A 90 -41.39 -12.14 9.64
N ALA A 91 -42.58 -12.02 10.25
CA ALA A 91 -43.52 -10.90 10.07
C ALA A 91 -43.69 -10.50 8.58
N SER A 92 -43.29 -9.27 8.21
CA SER A 92 -43.40 -8.77 6.84
C SER A 92 -42.38 -9.37 5.86
N ILE A 93 -41.31 -10.02 6.34
CA ILE A 93 -40.28 -10.68 5.49
C ILE A 93 -40.91 -11.83 4.68
N THR A 94 -41.98 -12.46 5.17
CA THR A 94 -42.76 -13.47 4.42
C THR A 94 -43.25 -12.95 3.06
N LYS A 95 -43.46 -11.63 2.90
CA LYS A 95 -43.84 -11.03 1.61
C LYS A 95 -42.77 -11.21 0.54
N LEU A 96 -41.50 -11.32 0.91
CA LEU A 96 -40.40 -11.59 -0.02
C LEU A 96 -40.51 -13.01 -0.58
N MET A 97 -40.82 -14.00 0.26
CA MET A 97 -41.04 -15.38 -0.21
C MET A 97 -42.24 -15.46 -1.15
N ASN A 98 -43.33 -14.74 -0.84
CA ASN A 98 -44.47 -14.65 -1.76
C ASN A 98 -44.07 -14.06 -3.11
N ALA A 99 -43.24 -13.02 -3.11
CA ALA A 99 -42.73 -12.44 -4.35
C ALA A 99 -41.88 -13.44 -5.16
N VAL A 100 -41.06 -14.25 -4.49
CA VAL A 100 -40.23 -15.29 -5.15
C VAL A 100 -41.10 -16.41 -5.75
N ILE A 101 -42.17 -16.84 -5.08
CA ILE A 101 -43.04 -17.92 -5.57
C ILE A 101 -43.89 -17.47 -6.76
N VAL A 102 -44.28 -16.20 -6.79
CA VAL A 102 -45.11 -15.63 -7.86
C VAL A 102 -44.30 -15.32 -9.12
N PHE A 103 -42.96 -15.22 -9.00
CA PHE A 103 -42.05 -14.95 -10.10
C PHE A 103 -41.63 -16.23 -10.84
#